data_AF-T0Y1E6-F1
#
_entry.id   AF-T0Y1E6-F1
#
_cell.length_a   1.000
_cell.length_b   1.000
_cell.length_c   1.000
_cell.angle_alpha   90.00
_cell.angle_beta   90.00
_cell.angle_gamma   90.00
#
_symmetry.space_group_name_H-M   'P 1'
#
loop_
_entity.id
_entity.type
_entity.pdbx_description
1 polymer ?
#
loop_
_entity_poly.entity_id
_entity_poly.type
_entity_poly.pdbx_seq_one_letter_code
_entity_poly.pdbx_strand_id
1 'polypeptide(L)'
;FSAGMLIAFTMYCGMFTSRASSLVDYAVQVKMLRLQGQRLADIVLTPPERHVETNYAGPLPEPSIQVRNLGFRYAEGERWVIRHLDLDIAAGESVAIAG
;
A
#
# COMPACT_ATOMS: atom_id res chain seq x y z
N PHE A 1 -11.50 62.93 16.50
CA PHE A 1 -10.79 61.84 15.79
C PHE A 1 -9.30 62.07 15.93
N SER A 2 -8.61 61.36 16.82
CA SER A 2 -7.16 61.53 17.00
C SER A 2 -6.40 60.56 16.08
N ALA A 3 -5.19 60.93 15.69
CA ALA A 3 -4.31 60.10 14.84
C ALA A 3 -4.10 58.68 15.41
N GLY A 4 -4.15 58.50 16.74
CA GLY A 4 -4.03 57.19 17.40
C GLY A 4 -5.15 56.21 17.06
N MET A 5 -6.39 56.70 16.88
CA MET A 5 -7.52 55.84 16.45
C MET A 5 -7.34 55.32 15.02
N LEU A 6 -6.80 56.15 14.13
CA LEU A 6 -6.49 55.74 12.75
C LEU A 6 -5.40 54.65 12.73
N ILE A 7 -4.35 54.82 13.53
CA ILE A 7 -3.25 53.85 13.65
C ILE A 7 -3.76 52.53 14.24
N ALA A 8 -4.60 52.58 15.28
CA ALA A 8 -5.20 51.38 15.86
C ALA A 8 -6.08 50.63 14.85
N PHE A 9 -6.85 51.36 14.03
CA PHE A 9 -7.68 50.77 12.98
C PHE A 9 -6.86 50.09 11.88
N THR A 10 -5.81 50.76 11.37
CA THR A 10 -4.96 50.17 10.32
C THR A 10 -4.20 48.93 10.82
N MET A 11 -3.75 48.93 12.08
CA MET A 11 -3.17 47.75 12.72
C MET A 11 -4.18 46.59 12.79
N TYR A 12 -5.42 46.86 13.19
CA TYR A 12 -6.46 45.83 13.26
C TYR A 12 -6.82 45.26 11.88
N CYS A 13 -6.91 46.11 10.86
CA CYS A 13 -7.08 45.67 9.47
C CYS A 13 -5.93 44.76 9.03
N GLY A 14 -4.67 45.14 9.31
CA GLY A 14 -3.50 44.32 9.01
C GLY A 14 -3.52 42.96 9.71
N MET A 15 -3.89 42.93 10.99
CA MET A 15 -4.04 41.68 11.75
C MET A 15 -5.14 40.79 11.17
N PHE A 16 -6.27 41.38 10.79
CA PHE A 16 -7.38 40.64 10.19
C PHE A 16 -6.98 40.02 8.84
N THR A 17 -6.36 40.81 7.95
CA THR A 17 -5.88 40.32 6.64
C THR A 17 -4.85 39.21 6.81
N SER A 18 -3.92 39.35 7.74
CA SER A 18 -2.91 38.31 8.04
C SER A 18 -3.56 36.99 8.48
N ARG A 19 -4.50 37.06 9.44
CA ARG A 19 -5.23 35.87 9.92
C ARG A 19 -6.10 35.23 8.83
N ALA A 20 -6.72 36.04 7.96
CA ALA A 20 -7.49 35.54 6.84
C ALA A 20 -6.61 34.78 5.83
N SER A 21 -5.44 35.32 5.50
CA SER A 21 -4.47 34.62 4.63
C SER A 21 -3.98 33.31 5.25
N SER A 22 -3.61 33.32 6.54
CA SER A 22 -3.19 32.09 7.23
C SER A 22 -4.28 31.01 7.22
N LEU A 23 -5.55 31.39 7.35
CA LEU A 23 -6.66 30.45 7.26
C LEU A 23 -6.75 29.77 5.89
N VAL A 24 -6.53 30.53 4.81
CA VAL A 24 -6.47 29.98 3.44
C VAL A 24 -5.30 29.02 3.30
N ASP A 25 -4.12 29.38 3.82
CA ASP A 25 -2.94 28.52 3.79
C ASP A 25 -3.18 27.19 4.54
N TYR A 26 -3.81 27.24 5.72
CA TYR A 26 -4.18 26.03 6.46
C TYR A 26 -5.20 25.17 5.69
N ALA A 27 -6.17 25.79 5.03
CA ALA A 27 -7.13 25.05 4.20
C ALA A 27 -6.44 24.31 3.04
N VAL A 28 -5.42 24.92 2.43
CA VAL A 28 -4.60 24.28 1.39
C VAL A 28 -3.77 23.14 1.98
N GLN A 29 -3.14 23.33 3.14
CA GLN A 29 -2.38 22.27 3.82
C GLN A 29 -3.25 21.05 4.16
N VAL A 30 -4.46 21.26 4.67
CA VAL A 30 -5.41 20.17 4.97
C VAL A 30 -5.81 19.40 3.70
N LYS A 31 -6.01 20.10 2.57
CA LYS A 31 -6.25 19.43 1.28
C LYS A 31 -5.06 18.58 0.83
N MET A 32 -3.83 19.08 0.99
CA MET A 32 -2.61 18.33 0.64
C MET A 32 -2.42 17.08 1.51
N LEU A 33 -2.67 17.20 2.82
CA LEU A 33 -2.66 16.06 3.76
C LEU A 33 -3.65 14.97 3.33
N ARG A 34 -4.86 15.36 2.88
CA ARG A 34 -5.87 14.40 2.41
C ARG A 34 -5.41 13.60 1.19
N LEU A 35 -4.69 14.21 0.25
CA LEU A 35 -4.13 13.52 -0.92
C LEU A 35 -3.06 12.50 -0.52
N GLN A 36 -2.21 12.83 0.46
CA GLN A 36 -1.21 11.90 0.99
C GLN A 36 -1.87 10.71 1.71
N GLY A 37 -2.99 10.95 2.40
CA GLY A 37 -3.77 9.91 3.07
C GLY A 37 -4.36 8.86 2.13
N GLN A 38 -4.70 9.22 0.89
CA GLN A 38 -5.25 8.25 -0.08
C GLN A 38 -4.24 7.16 -0.45
N ARG A 39 -2.96 7.49 -0.61
CA ARG A 39 -1.91 6.51 -0.92
C ARG A 39 -1.63 5.58 0.27
N LEU A 40 -1.73 6.09 1.50
CA LEU A 40 -1.59 5.27 2.71
C LEU A 40 -2.78 4.31 2.85
N ALA A 41 -4.00 4.76 2.52
CA ALA A 41 -5.19 3.93 2.54
C ALA A 41 -5.05 2.73 1.58
N ASP A 42 -4.49 2.92 0.39
CA ASP A 42 -4.26 1.82 -0.56
C ASP A 42 -3.33 0.73 0.01
N ILE A 43 -2.27 1.12 0.74
CA ILE A 43 -1.33 0.17 1.37
C ILE A 43 -2.00 -0.57 2.53
N VAL A 44 -2.67 0.17 3.43
CA VAL A 44 -3.29 -0.41 4.63
C VAL A 44 -4.49 -1.29 4.29
N LEU A 45 -5.21 -0.98 3.20
CA LEU A 45 -6.38 -1.73 2.76
C LEU A 45 -6.04 -2.82 1.73
N THR A 46 -4.77 -2.96 1.33
CA THR A 46 -4.35 -4.07 0.49
C THR A 46 -4.66 -5.37 1.23
N PRO A 47 -5.50 -6.27 0.66
CA PRO A 47 -5.82 -7.51 1.31
C PRO A 47 -4.54 -8.32 1.51
N PRO A 48 -4.34 -8.94 2.69
CA PRO A 48 -3.20 -9.81 2.92
C PRO A 48 -3.24 -10.96 1.92
N GLU A 49 -2.05 -11.43 1.54
CA GLU A 49 -1.93 -12.56 0.63
C GLU A 49 -2.69 -13.77 1.22
N ARG A 50 -3.55 -14.39 0.40
CA ARG A 50 -4.31 -15.56 0.81
C ARG A 50 -3.36 -16.74 1.00
N HIS A 51 -3.54 -17.49 2.08
CA HIS A 51 -2.81 -18.73 2.42
C HIS A 51 -1.39 -18.58 3.01
N VAL A 52 -1.10 -17.47 3.71
CA VAL A 52 0.16 -17.36 4.48
C VAL A 52 0.20 -18.36 5.65
N GLU A 53 -0.95 -18.76 6.20
CA GLU A 53 -1.01 -19.77 7.26
C GLU A 53 -1.13 -21.19 6.71
N THR A 54 -0.03 -21.94 6.75
CA THR A 54 -0.04 -23.40 6.67
C THR A 54 -0.10 -23.97 8.08
N ASN A 55 -1.31 -24.13 8.63
CA ASN A 55 -1.50 -24.80 9.92
C ASN A 55 -1.48 -26.32 9.73
N TYR A 56 -0.29 -26.89 9.52
CA TYR A 56 -0.11 -28.35 9.55
C TYR A 56 0.21 -28.81 10.98
N ALA A 57 -0.74 -29.47 11.63
CA ALA A 57 -0.63 -29.96 13.01
C ALA A 57 -0.30 -31.47 13.10
N GLY A 58 0.14 -32.09 12.01
CA GLY A 58 0.47 -33.52 11.92
C GLY A 58 1.94 -33.85 12.17
N PRO A 59 2.31 -35.15 12.21
CA PRO A 59 3.71 -35.57 12.20
C PRO A 59 4.40 -35.13 10.91
N LEU A 60 5.71 -34.89 10.95
CA LEU A 60 6.45 -34.42 9.76
C LEU A 60 6.18 -35.33 8.55
N PRO A 61 5.64 -34.79 7.44
CA PRO A 61 5.41 -35.57 6.24
C PRO A 61 6.73 -36.03 5.64
N GLU A 62 6.69 -37.11 4.85
CA GLU A 62 7.83 -37.49 4.02
C GLU A 62 8.23 -36.31 3.12
N PRO A 63 9.54 -36.04 2.95
CA PRO A 63 10.04 -34.88 2.20
C PRO A 63 9.91 -35.11 0.69
N SER A 64 8.67 -35.28 0.23
CA SER A 64 8.28 -35.44 -1.17
C SER A 64 7.56 -34.18 -1.65
N ILE A 65 7.71 -33.86 -2.93
CA ILE A 65 7.05 -32.71 -3.55
C ILE A 65 6.17 -33.24 -4.68
N GLN A 66 4.87 -32.93 -4.63
CA GLN A 66 3.94 -33.25 -5.69
C GLN A 66 3.27 -31.99 -6.19
N VAL A 67 3.35 -31.78 -7.50
CA VAL A 67 2.76 -30.67 -8.23
C VAL A 67 1.80 -31.27 -9.24
N ARG A 68 0.54 -30.81 -9.22
CA ARG A 68 -0.50 -31.28 -10.14
C ARG A 68 -1.15 -30.12 -10.86
N ASN A 69 -1.17 -30.19 -12.19
CA ASN A 69 -1.80 -29.20 -13.07
C ASN A 69 -1.46 -27.74 -12.70
N LEU A 70 -0.18 -27.45 -12.37
CA LEU A 70 0.22 -26.11 -11.95
C LEU A 70 0.15 -25.13 -13.12
N GLY A 71 -0.58 -24.04 -12.92
CA GLY A 71 -0.64 -22.89 -13.82
C GLY A 71 -0.27 -21.63 -13.06
N PHE A 72 0.72 -20.89 -13.56
CA PHE A 72 1.19 -19.65 -12.94
C PHE A 72 1.37 -18.54 -13.97
N ARG A 73 0.90 -17.33 -13.62
CA ARG A 73 1.08 -16.08 -14.35
C ARG A 73 1.05 -14.92 -13.37
N TYR A 74 1.82 -13.86 -13.63
CA TYR A 74 1.92 -12.71 -12.72
C TYR A 74 0.65 -11.86 -12.69
N ALA A 75 -0.07 -11.77 -13.81
CA ALA A 75 -1.34 -11.05 -13.88
C ALA A 75 -2.35 -11.75 -14.80
N GLU A 76 -3.64 -11.44 -14.63
CA GLU A 76 -4.72 -12.08 -15.40
C GLU A 76 -4.66 -11.84 -16.91
N GLY A 77 -4.00 -10.76 -17.35
CA GLY A 77 -3.81 -10.44 -18.77
C GLY A 77 -2.51 -10.96 -19.36
N GLU A 78 -1.61 -11.51 -18.55
CA GLU A 78 -0.28 -11.91 -19.00
C GLU A 78 -0.23 -13.33 -19.53
N ARG A 79 0.83 -13.61 -20.29
CA ARG A 79 1.13 -14.96 -20.77
C ARG A 79 1.43 -15.87 -19.58
N TRP A 80 1.03 -17.13 -19.72
CA TRP A 80 1.36 -18.16 -18.75
C TRP A 80 2.87 -18.36 -18.70
N VAL A 81 3.43 -18.29 -17.49
CA VAL A 81 4.84 -18.61 -17.22
C VAL A 81 4.99 -20.13 -17.10
N ILE A 82 4.06 -20.75 -16.37
CA ILE A 82 3.93 -22.21 -16.24
C ILE A 82 2.49 -22.57 -16.56
N ARG A 83 2.27 -23.65 -17.30
CA ARG A 83 0.92 -24.12 -17.63
C ARG A 83 0.86 -25.65 -17.69
N HIS A 84 -0.04 -26.25 -16.91
CA HIS A 84 -0.24 -27.69 -16.82
C HIS A 84 1.05 -28.45 -16.44
N LEU A 85 1.79 -27.95 -15.45
CA LEU A 85 2.96 -28.67 -14.93
C LEU A 85 2.51 -29.73 -13.93
N ASP A 86 2.81 -30.99 -14.25
CA ASP A 86 2.74 -32.12 -13.33
C ASP A 86 4.17 -32.58 -13.01
N LEU A 87 4.52 -32.61 -11.73
CA LEU A 87 5.86 -32.99 -11.26
C LEU A 87 5.74 -33.75 -9.94
N ASP A 88 6.42 -34.89 -9.84
CA ASP A 88 6.56 -35.67 -8.62
C ASP A 88 8.05 -35.79 -8.31
N ILE A 89 8.45 -35.41 -7.09
CA ILE A 89 9.80 -35.55 -6.57
C ILE A 89 9.72 -36.41 -5.31
N ALA A 90 10.35 -37.58 -5.35
CA ALA A 90 10.38 -38.50 -4.23
C ALA A 90 11.38 -38.06 -3.14
N ALA A 91 11.20 -38.58 -1.93
CA ALA A 91 12.13 -38.33 -0.83
C ALA A 91 13.55 -38.79 -1.19
N GLY A 92 14.52 -37.88 -1.11
CA GLY A 92 15.92 -38.14 -1.44
C GLY A 92 16.27 -38.06 -2.93
N GLU A 93 15.31 -37.73 -3.78
CA GLU A 93 15.55 -37.46 -5.21
C GLU A 93 16.26 -36.10 -5.39
N SER A 94 17.27 -36.07 -6.27
CA SER A 94 17.97 -34.84 -6.62
C SER A 94 17.56 -34.40 -8.02
N VAL A 95 16.82 -33.30 -8.10
CA VAL A 95 16.30 -32.74 -9.36
C VAL A 95 16.93 -31.38 -9.58
N ALA A 96 17.55 -31.18 -10.75
CA ALA A 96 18.05 -29.89 -11.16
C ALA A 96 17.00 -29.18 -12.03
N ILE A 97 16.67 -27.94 -11.66
CA ILE A 97 15.85 -27.06 -12.51
C ILE A 97 16.82 -26.23 -13.34
N ALA A 98 16.82 -26.46 -14.66
CA ALA A 98 17.65 -25.74 -15.61
C ALA A 98 16.78 -25.03 -16.64
N GLY A 99 17.09 -23.76 -16.91
CA GLY A 99 16.35 -22.87 -17.80
C GLY A 99 17.01 -21.49 -17.88
#